data_AF-A0A5Y2ZDR4-F1
#
_entry.id   AF-A0A5Y2ZDR4-F1
#
_cell.length_a   1.000
_cell.length_b   1.000
_cell.length_c   1.000
_cell.angle_alpha   90.00
_cell.angle_beta   90.00
_cell.angle_gamma   90.00
#
_symmetry.space_group_name_H-M   'P 1'
#
loop_
_entity.id
_entity.type
_entity.pdbx_description
1 polymer ?
#
loop_
_entity_poly.entity_id
_entity_poly.type
_entity_poly.pdbx_seq_one_letter_code
_entity_poly.pdbx_strand_id
1 'polypeptide(L)' 'MRIELVISRTKQLPEGAVPALEKELITRLQNQYENCNLTIRRGSQDG' A
#
# COMPACT_ATOMS: atom_id res chain seq x y z
N MET A 1 0.75 -14.62 -0.78
CA MET A 1 -0.02 -13.83 -1.79
C MET A 1 0.70 -12.52 -2.06
N ARG A 2 0.82 -12.08 -3.32
CA ARG A 2 1.43 -10.78 -3.67
C ARG A 2 0.36 -9.76 -3.99
N ILE A 3 0.43 -8.60 -3.34
CA ILE A 3 -0.52 -7.51 -3.47
C ILE A 3 0.26 -6.26 -3.89
N GLU A 4 -0.19 -5.62 -4.96
CA GLU A 4 0.36 -4.34 -5.39
C GLU A 4 -0.72 -3.27 -5.25
N LEU A 5 -0.34 -2.13 -4.70
CA LEU A 5 -1.18 -0.94 -4.62
C LEU A 5 -0.46 0.19 -5.35
N VAL A 6 -1.12 0.73 -6.37
CA VAL A 6 -0.67 1.88 -7.12
C VAL A 6 -1.49 3.08 -6.70
N ILE A 7 -0.82 4.12 -6.23
CA ILE A 7 -1.46 5.41 -5.93
C ILE A 7 -1.02 6.40 -7.00
N SER A 8 -2.00 7.06 -7.63
CA SER A 8 -1.70 8.08 -8.63
C SER A 8 -0.78 9.17 -8.06
N ARG A 9 0.27 9.51 -8.82
CA ARG A 9 1.22 10.59 -8.50
C ARG A 9 0.55 11.95 -8.40
N THR A 10 -0.59 12.15 -9.06
CA THR A 10 -1.31 13.43 -9.06
C THR A 10 -2.03 13.70 -7.74
N LYS A 11 -2.30 12.67 -6.94
CA LYS A 11 -2.90 12.82 -5.61
C LYS A 11 -1.87 13.32 -4.62
N GLN A 12 -2.10 14.49 -4.05
CA GLN A 12 -1.27 14.97 -2.94
C GLN A 12 -1.52 14.11 -1.71
N LEU A 13 -0.43 13.67 -1.08
CA LEU A 13 -0.46 12.91 0.16
C LEU A 13 0.31 13.70 1.23
N PRO A 14 -0.18 13.70 2.49
CA PRO A 14 0.60 14.21 3.60
C PRO A 14 1.95 13.48 3.72
N GLU A 15 2.91 14.16 4.32
CA GLU A 15 4.19 13.53 4.67
C GLU A 15 3.94 12.31 5.58
N GLY A 16 4.62 11.20 5.28
CA GLY A 16 4.45 9.95 6.03
C GLY A 16 3.18 9.14 5.72
N ALA A 17 2.28 9.61 4.85
CA ALA A 17 1.05 8.89 4.55
C ALA A 17 1.28 7.50 3.90
N VAL A 18 2.26 7.38 3.00
CA VAL A 18 2.58 6.09 2.36
C VAL A 18 3.13 5.07 3.36
N PRO A 19 4.16 5.40 4.18
CA PRO A 19 4.62 4.50 5.26
C PRO A 19 3.51 4.13 6.25
N ALA A 20 2.65 5.08 6.64
CA ALA A 20 1.55 4.81 7.55
C ALA A 20 0.54 3.83 6.96
N LEU A 21 0.23 3.99 5.67
CA LEU A 21 -0.66 3.10 4.93
C LEU A 21 -0.07 1.69 4.78
N GLU A 22 1.22 1.60 4.48
CA GLU A 22 1.93 0.32 4.37
C GLU A 22 1.87 -0.48 5.67
N LYS A 23 2.17 0.17 6.80
CA LYS A 23 2.11 -0.43 8.13
C LYS A 23 0.71 -0.95 8.48
N GLU A 24 -0.32 -0.16 8.22
CA GLU A 24 -1.70 -0.55 8.53
C GLU A 24 -2.17 -1.73 7.66
N LEU A 25 -1.91 -1.66 6.35
CA LEU A 25 -2.34 -2.69 5.41
C LEU A 25 -1.61 -4.01 5.64
N ILE A 26 -0.30 -3.99 5.91
CA ILE A 26 0.44 -5.23 6.16
C ILE A 26 -0.04 -5.93 7.44
N THR A 27 -0.32 -5.18 8.51
CA THR A 27 -0.88 -5.73 9.75
C THR A 27 -2.24 -6.37 9.50
N ARG A 28 -3.13 -5.71 8.75
CA ARG A 28 -4.46 -6.28 8.42
C ARG A 28 -4.36 -7.54 7.56
N LEU A 29 -3.46 -7.53 6.56
CA LEU A 29 -3.27 -8.66 5.66
C LEU A 29 -2.69 -9.87 6.39
N GLN A 30 -1.68 -9.66 7.23
CA GLN A 30 -1.06 -10.73 8.01
C GLN A 30 -2.02 -11.36 9.03
N ASN A 31 -2.99 -10.58 9.55
CA ASN A 31 -4.02 -11.10 10.45
C ASN A 31 -5.04 -12.02 9.75
N GLN A 32 -5.22 -11.90 8.43
CA GLN A 32 -6.22 -12.67 7.68
C GLN A 32 -5.60 -13.76 6.79
N TYR A 33 -4.35 -13.56 6.37
CA TYR A 33 -3.71 -14.39 5.36
C TYR A 33 -2.23 -14.59 5.70
N GLU A 34 -1.79 -15.85 5.68
CA GLU A 34 -0.38 -16.17 5.83
C GLU A 34 0.44 -15.76 4.59
N ASN A 35 1.69 -15.36 4.81
CA ASN A 35 2.68 -15.09 3.76
C ASN A 35 2.21 -14.07 2.70
N CYS A 36 1.65 -12.94 3.14
CA CYS A 36 1.34 -11.80 2.27
C CYS A 36 2.55 -10.89 2.07
N ASN A 37 2.72 -10.41 0.84
CA ASN A 37 3.67 -9.36 0.48
C ASN A 37 2.88 -8.21 -0.15
N LEU A 38 3.05 -7.00 0.40
CA LEU A 38 2.43 -5.77 -0.08
C LEU A 38 3.51 -4.87 -0.68
N THR A 39 3.27 -4.34 -1.87
CA THR A 39 4.10 -3.29 -2.48
C THR A 39 3.23 -2.07 -2.78
N ILE A 40 3.57 -0.93 -2.21
CA ILE A 40 2.91 0.35 -2.53
C ILE A 40 3.82 1.17 -3.43
N ARG A 41 3.31 1.62 -4.58
CA ARG A 41 4.07 2.46 -5.51
C ARG A 41 3.27 3.63 -6.04
N ARG A 42 3.97 4.65 -6.54
CA ARG A 42 3.38 5.84 -7.15
C ARG A 42 3.32 5.69 -8.67
N GLY A 43 2.11 5.69 -9.25
CA GLY A 43 1.86 5.46 -10.68
C GLY A 43 1.15 6.61 -11.40
N SER A 44 0.80 6.40 -12.67
CA SER A 44 0.02 7.36 -13.47
C SER A 44 -1.46 7.36 -13.09
N GLN A 45 -1.99 6.19 -12.68
CA GLN A 45 -3.37 5.97 -12.27
C GLN A 45 -3.38 5.06 -11.04
N ASP A 46 -4.49 5.06 -10.30
CA ASP A 46 -4.66 4.14 -9.20
C ASP A 46 -4.96 2.72 -9.70
N GLY A 47 -4.54 1.70 -8.95
CA GLY A 47 -4.76 0.30 -9.28
C GLY A 47 -4.16 -0.67 -8.28
#